data_AF-A0A257JAN9-F1
#
_entry.id   AF-A0A257JAN9-F1
#
_cell.length_a   1.000
_cell.length_b   1.000
_cell.length_c   1.000
_cell.angle_alpha   90.00
_cell.angle_beta   90.00
_cell.angle_gamma   90.00
#
_symmetry.space_group_name_H-M   'P 1'
#
loop_
_entity.id
_entity.type
_entity.pdbx_description
1 polymer ?
#
loop_
_entity_poly.entity_id
_entity_poly.type
_entity_poly.pdbx_seq_one_letter_code
_entity_poly.pdbx_strand_id
1 'polypeptide(L)' 'IVEENPLANLKTLYGTGHLRLNPETNKQELVGGVSFTIKDGIVYDAKKLLAEVTEMVASEKARLGLPGPTVPNPGTVQE' A
#
# COMPACT_ATOMS: atom_id res chain seq x y z
N ILE A 1 -5.44 12.53 -0.76
CA ILE A 1 -4.93 13.05 -2.03
C ILE A 1 -4.34 11.88 -2.81
N VAL A 2 -4.75 11.75 -4.05
CA VAL A 2 -4.40 10.66 -4.97
C VAL A 2 -3.89 11.30 -6.26
N GLU A 3 -2.87 10.72 -6.88
CA GLU A 3 -2.25 11.29 -8.09
C GLU A 3 -3.02 10.99 -9.38
N GLU A 4 -3.77 9.88 -9.40
CA GLU A 4 -4.52 9.43 -10.56
C GLU A 4 -6.03 9.74 -10.41
N ASN A 5 -6.78 9.80 -11.52
CA ASN A 5 -8.21 10.11 -11.49
C ASN A 5 -9.01 8.96 -10.82
N PRO A 6 -9.57 9.16 -9.62
CA PRO A 6 -10.27 8.11 -8.90
C PRO A 6 -11.59 7.71 -9.55
N LEU A 7 -12.21 8.59 -10.35
CA LEU A 7 -13.43 8.26 -11.09
C LEU A 7 -13.15 7.33 -12.28
N ALA A 8 -11.95 7.39 -12.84
CA ALA A 8 -11.53 6.49 -13.91
C ALA A 8 -11.10 5.12 -13.36
N ASN A 9 -10.51 5.09 -12.16
CA ASN A 9 -10.10 3.86 -11.50
C ASN A 9 -10.21 3.97 -9.98
N LEU A 10 -11.26 3.37 -9.41
CA LEU A 10 -11.52 3.39 -7.97
C LEU A 10 -10.44 2.67 -7.14
N LYS A 11 -9.66 1.76 -7.75
CA LYS A 11 -8.56 1.06 -7.05
C LYS A 11 -7.41 2.00 -6.67
N THR A 12 -7.38 3.22 -7.21
CA THR A 12 -6.42 4.26 -6.83
C THR A 12 -6.66 4.78 -5.41
N LEU A 13 -7.88 4.62 -4.88
CA LEU A 13 -8.22 4.97 -3.50
C LEU A 13 -7.71 3.95 -2.46
N TYR A 14 -7.20 2.80 -2.90
CA TYR A 14 -6.61 1.82 -1.98
C TYR A 14 -5.34 2.40 -1.40
N GLY A 15 -5.24 2.50 -0.08
CA GLY A 15 -4.08 3.07 0.60
C GLY A 15 -2.75 2.40 0.23
N THR A 16 -2.78 1.12 -0.11
CA THR A 16 -1.62 0.30 -0.50
C THR A 16 -1.32 0.31 -2.01
N GLY A 17 -2.18 0.91 -2.82
CA GLY A 17 -2.14 0.76 -4.29
C GLY A 17 -2.64 -0.60 -4.78
N HIS A 18 -2.49 -0.86 -6.07
CA HIS A 18 -2.88 -2.13 -6.72
C HIS A 18 -1.91 -2.51 -7.84
N LEU A 19 -1.81 -3.81 -8.14
CA LEU A 19 -1.00 -4.30 -9.26
C LEU A 19 -1.72 -4.05 -10.60
N ARG A 20 -0.98 -3.53 -11.58
CA ARG A 20 -1.41 -3.35 -12.96
C ARG A 20 -0.39 -4.00 -13.89
N LEU A 21 -0.87 -4.74 -14.89
CA LEU A 21 -0.01 -5.27 -15.94
C LEU A 21 0.33 -4.14 -16.92
N ASN A 22 1.62 -3.88 -17.10
CA ASN A 22 2.11 -2.96 -18.12
C ASN A 22 2.19 -3.71 -19.47
N PRO A 23 1.40 -3.32 -20.49
CA PRO A 23 1.35 -4.02 -21.77
C PRO A 23 2.64 -3.91 -22.60
N GLU A 24 3.49 -2.91 -22.34
CA GLU A 24 4.74 -2.72 -23.09
C GLU A 24 5.89 -3.57 -22.55
N THR A 25 5.96 -3.70 -21.22
CA THR A 25 7.02 -4.47 -20.54
C THR A 25 6.58 -5.88 -20.16
N ASN A 26 5.27 -6.16 -20.28
CA ASN A 26 4.60 -7.38 -19.84
C ASN A 26 4.88 -7.73 -18.37
N LYS A 27 5.10 -6.71 -17.53
CA LYS A 27 5.41 -6.84 -16.10
C LYS A 27 4.29 -6.27 -15.24
N GLN A 28 4.13 -6.84 -14.05
CA GLN A 28 3.24 -6.29 -13.04
C GLN A 28 3.93 -5.14 -12.31
N GLU A 29 3.29 -3.98 -12.26
CA GLU A 29 3.78 -2.79 -11.57
C GLU A 29 2.76 -2.39 -10.50
N LEU A 30 3.24 -1.92 -9.35
CA LEU A 30 2.38 -1.38 -8.30
C LEU A 30 2.01 0.07 -8.66
N VAL A 31 0.72 0.32 -8.90
CA VAL A 31 0.21 1.60 -9.38
C VAL A 31 -0.88 2.12 -8.45
N GLY A 32 -0.95 3.45 -8.32
CA GLY A 32 -1.89 4.15 -7.47
C GLY A 32 -1.48 4.10 -5.99
N GLY A 33 -2.45 4.37 -5.12
CA GLY A 33 -2.19 4.58 -3.70
C GLY A 33 -2.65 5.96 -3.26
N VAL A 34 -3.05 6.05 -2.00
CA VAL A 34 -3.24 7.35 -1.36
C VAL A 34 -1.84 7.89 -1.05
N SER A 35 -1.51 9.07 -1.58
CA SER A 35 -0.22 9.73 -1.28
C SER A 35 -0.30 10.49 0.06
N PHE A 36 -1.43 11.18 0.29
CA PHE A 36 -1.64 11.95 1.51
C PHE A 36 -3.03 11.76 2.09
N THR A 37 -3.14 11.72 3.41
CA THR A 37 -4.40 11.70 4.14
C THR A 37 -4.52 12.96 4.97
N ILE A 38 -5.69 13.59 4.98
CA ILE A 38 -5.94 14.79 5.79
C ILE A 38 -6.89 14.40 6.92
N LYS A 39 -6.48 14.65 8.16
CA LYS A 39 -7.30 14.45 9.36
C LYS A 39 -7.18 15.67 10.24
N ASP A 40 -8.33 16.25 10.62
CA ASP A 40 -8.40 17.44 11.48
C ASP A 40 -7.58 18.65 10.96
N GLY A 41 -7.44 18.79 9.64
CA GLY A 41 -6.63 19.84 9.01
C GLY A 41 -5.11 19.55 8.95
N ILE A 42 -4.67 18.42 9.50
CA ILE A 42 -3.28 17.99 9.45
C ILE A 42 -3.08 17.07 8.25
N VAL A 43 -2.05 17.37 7.44
CA VAL A 43 -1.67 16.57 6.27
C VAL A 43 -0.68 15.49 6.71
N TYR A 44 -1.01 14.24 6.42
CA TYR A 44 -0.17 13.08 6.69
C TYR A 44 0.28 12.43 5.39
N ASP A 45 1.55 12.04 5.32
CA ASP A 45 2.05 11.15 4.27
C ASP A 45 1.56 9.72 4.56
N ALA A 46 0.72 9.20 3.67
CA ALA A 46 0.12 7.89 3.86
C ALA A 46 1.15 6.75 3.73
N LYS A 47 2.19 6.90 2.90
CA LYS A 47 3.27 5.90 2.76
C LYS A 47 4.10 5.82 4.04
N LYS A 48 4.39 6.98 4.65
CA LYS A 48 5.09 7.03 5.94
C LYS A 48 4.30 6.36 7.05
N LEU A 49 3.00 6.66 7.16
CA LEU A 49 2.13 6.04 8.16
C LEU A 49 2.07 4.52 8.01
N LEU A 50 1.97 4.01 6.78
CA LEU A 50 1.97 2.57 6.52
C LEU A 50 3.31 1.91 6.91
N ALA A 51 4.43 2.58 6.67
CA ALA A 51 5.76 2.08 7.07
C ALA A 51 5.90 2.01 8.59
N GLU A 52 5.50 3.05 9.32
CA GLU A 52 5.53 3.09 10.79
C GLU A 52 4.67 1.98 11.40
N VAL A 53 3.46 1.76 10.87
CA VAL A 53 2.58 0.66 11.31
C VAL A 53 3.19 -0.71 10.98
N THR A 54 3.84 -0.84 9.81
CA THR A 54 4.51 -2.09 9.42
C THR A 54 5.63 -2.44 10.39
N GLU A 55 6.45 -1.47 10.79
CA GLU A 55 7.52 -1.65 11.76
C GLU A 55 6.97 -2.05 13.14
N MET A 56 5.92 -1.36 13.60
CA MET A 56 5.26 -1.68 14.85
C MET A 56 4.73 -3.12 14.86
N VAL A 57 4.05 -3.54 13.78
CA VAL A 57 3.56 -4.91 13.62
C VAL A 57 4.72 -5.91 13.53
N ALA A 58 5.84 -5.54 12.89
CA ALA A 58 7.02 -6.40 12.83
C ALA A 58 7.62 -6.66 14.21
N SER A 59 7.78 -5.62 15.01
CA SER A 59 8.31 -5.72 16.37
C SER A 59 7.44 -6.61 17.25
N GLU A 60 6.11 -6.46 17.14
CA GLU A 60 5.16 -7.24 17.93
C GLU A 60 5.11 -8.70 17.48
N LYS A 61 5.16 -8.97 16.17
CA LYS A 61 5.26 -10.34 15.65
C LYS A 61 6.55 -11.03 16.10
N ALA A 62 7.68 -10.32 16.11
CA ALA A 62 8.95 -10.86 16.61
C ALA A 62 8.85 -11.20 18.11
N ARG A 63 8.19 -10.36 18.90
CA ARG A 63 7.91 -10.61 20.33
C ARG A 63 7.07 -11.86 20.54
N LEU A 64 6.10 -12.11 19.66
CA LEU A 64 5.20 -13.26 19.72
C LEU A 64 5.76 -14.53 19.05
N GLY A 65 6.96 -14.46 18.45
CA GLY A 65 7.55 -15.58 17.69
C GLY A 65 6.81 -15.91 16.38
N LEU A 66 6.03 -14.97 15.85
CA LEU A 66 5.27 -15.13 14.61
C LEU A 66 6.09 -14.70 13.39
N PRO A 67 5.84 -15.28 12.20
CA PRO A 67 6.49 -14.83 10.98
C PRO A 67 6.20 -13.35 10.71
N GLY A 68 7.22 -12.63 10.22
CA GLY A 68 7.25 -11.18 10.04
C GLY A 68 6.08 -10.58 9.23
N PRO A 69 6.00 -9.25 9.11
CA PRO A 69 4.91 -8.61 8.38
C PRO A 69 4.98 -9.05 6.92
N THR A 70 3.94 -9.77 6.47
CA THR A 70 3.75 -10.12 5.08
C THR A 70 3.32 -8.87 4.34
N VAL A 71 3.86 -8.66 3.14
CA VAL A 71 3.54 -7.52 2.28
C VAL A 71 2.01 -7.35 2.18
N PRO A 72 1.47 -6.17 2.49
CA PRO A 72 0.03 -5.96 2.43
C PRO A 72 -0.45 -5.80 0.97
N ASN A 73 -1.08 -6.88 0.45
CA ASN A 73 -2.03 -6.99 -0.70
C ASN A 73 -1.44 -7.09 -2.14
N PRO A 74 -2.18 -7.50 -3.22
CA PRO A 74 -3.41 -8.32 -3.40
C PRO A 74 -3.22 -9.58 -4.29
N GLY A 75 -1.98 -9.92 -4.65
CA GLY A 75 -1.68 -11.05 -5.52
C GLY A 75 -0.66 -11.93 -4.84
N THR A 76 -1.08 -12.77 -3.88
CA THR A 76 -0.23 -13.85 -3.39
C THR A 76 0.31 -14.55 -4.62
N VAL A 77 1.58 -14.33 -4.93
CA VAL A 77 2.37 -15.20 -5.79
C VAL A 77 2.42 -16.53 -5.04
N GLN A 78 1.35 -17.31 -5.20
CA GLN A 78 1.38 -18.73 -4.98
C GLN A 78 2.10 -19.28 -6.20
N GLU A 79 3.38 -19.61 -6.02
CA GLU A 79 3.90 -20.80 -6.69
C GLU A 79 3.14 -22.04 -6.18
#